data_AF-B9F3V3-F1
#
_entry.id   AF-B9F3V3-F1
#
_cell.length_a   1.000
_cell.length_b   1.000
_cell.length_c   1.000
_cell.angle_alpha   90.00
_cell.angle_beta   90.00
_cell.angle_gamma   90.00
#
_symmetry.space_group_name_H-M   'P 1'
#
loop_
_entity.id
_entity.type
_entity.pdbx_description
1 polymer ?
#
loop_
_entity_poly.entity_id
_entity_poly.type
_entity_poly.pdbx_seq_one_letter_code
_entity_poly.pdbx_strand_id
1 'polypeptide(L)'
;MASRLGAAAAADVDVEALARQAEDSHCELLAGVLGDKEKAREAIFYSYTRHINGFAANLDAAAAAKIAEKPGVVSVFPNRGHKLHTTRSWQFLGLAGVGGAPTGAAWKKARFGEDTIIGNLDTGVWPESESFRDDGLGPIPSWWRGECQKGQDDAFSCNSVKHYQF
;
A
#
# COMPACT_ATOMS: atom_id res chain seq x y z
N MET A 1 -45.47 -23.35 -13.63
CA MET A 1 -45.19 -21.90 -13.48
C MET A 1 -44.19 -21.76 -12.34
N ALA A 2 -42.90 -21.64 -12.63
CA ALA A 2 -41.87 -21.40 -11.61
C ALA A 2 -41.03 -20.22 -12.09
N SER A 3 -41.28 -19.07 -11.45
CA SER A 3 -40.63 -17.80 -11.77
C SER A 3 -39.18 -17.85 -11.30
N ARG A 4 -38.24 -17.55 -12.20
CA ARG A 4 -36.84 -17.29 -11.83
C ARG A 4 -36.78 -15.91 -11.19
N LEU A 5 -36.48 -15.84 -9.90
CA LEU A 5 -36.03 -14.60 -9.28
C LEU A 5 -34.64 -14.25 -9.86
N GLY A 6 -34.57 -13.14 -10.58
CA GLY A 6 -33.33 -12.57 -11.09
C GLY A 6 -32.43 -12.14 -9.92
N ALA A 7 -31.17 -12.54 -9.97
CA ALA A 7 -30.13 -11.90 -9.18
C ALA A 7 -30.03 -10.45 -9.63
N ALA A 8 -30.33 -9.51 -8.73
CA ALA A 8 -30.03 -8.11 -8.96
C ALA A 8 -28.52 -7.98 -9.14
N ALA A 9 -28.09 -7.51 -10.31
CA ALA A 9 -26.72 -7.08 -10.52
C ALA A 9 -26.42 -5.99 -9.49
N ALA A 10 -25.41 -6.22 -8.64
CA ALA A 10 -24.83 -5.14 -7.87
C ALA A 10 -24.41 -4.06 -8.87
N ALA A 11 -24.88 -2.83 -8.69
CA ALA A 11 -24.41 -1.72 -9.50
C ALA A 11 -22.89 -1.67 -9.39
N ASP A 12 -22.19 -1.68 -10.52
CA ASP A 12 -20.76 -1.43 -10.55
C ASP A 12 -20.54 -0.05 -9.92
N VAL A 13 -19.96 -0.05 -8.72
CA VAL A 13 -19.53 1.19 -8.07
C VAL A 13 -18.32 1.68 -8.84
N ASP A 14 -18.45 2.85 -9.48
CA ASP A 14 -17.33 3.49 -10.16
C ASP A 14 -16.35 4.05 -9.10
N VAL A 15 -15.38 3.20 -8.72
CA VAL A 15 -14.35 3.50 -7.74
C VAL A 15 -13.48 4.68 -8.18
N GLU A 16 -13.28 4.85 -9.48
CA GLU A 16 -12.49 5.96 -10.03
C GLU A 16 -13.25 7.28 -9.93
N ALA A 17 -14.56 7.28 -10.16
CA ALA A 17 -15.40 8.44 -9.92
C ALA A 17 -15.43 8.84 -8.43
N LEU A 18 -15.52 7.86 -7.52
CA LEU A 18 -15.45 8.11 -6.08
C LEU A 18 -14.08 8.67 -5.67
N ALA A 19 -12.99 8.16 -6.25
CA ALA A 19 -11.64 8.68 -5.99
C ALA A 19 -11.50 10.14 -6.44
N ARG A 20 -11.96 10.48 -7.66
CA ARG A 20 -11.99 11.87 -8.15
C ARG A 20 -12.83 12.78 -7.24
N GLN A 21 -13.99 12.31 -6.80
CA GLN A 21 -14.84 13.06 -5.88
C GLN A 21 -14.15 13.33 -4.53
N ALA A 22 -13.43 12.33 -3.99
CA ALA A 22 -12.66 12.50 -2.77
C ALA A 22 -11.50 13.51 -2.96
N GLU A 23 -10.77 13.43 -4.07
CA GLU A 23 -9.71 14.39 -4.41
C GLU A 23 -10.22 15.84 -4.51
N ASP A 24 -11.34 16.04 -5.19
CA ASP A 24 -11.98 17.35 -5.29
C ASP A 24 -12.40 17.86 -3.90
N SER A 25 -12.96 16.99 -3.05
CA SER A 25 -13.34 17.33 -1.68
C SER A 25 -12.13 17.71 -0.81
N HIS A 26 -11.01 16.99 -0.92
CA HIS A 26 -9.76 17.35 -0.24
C HIS A 26 -9.27 18.74 -0.66
N CYS A 27 -9.28 19.01 -1.97
CA CYS A 27 -8.87 20.29 -2.52
C CYS A 27 -9.76 21.43 -2.02
N GLU A 28 -11.09 21.21 -1.98
CA GLU A 28 -12.05 22.20 -1.48
C GLU A 28 -11.87 22.48 0.01
N LEU A 29 -11.65 21.44 0.82
CA LEU A 29 -11.40 21.58 2.25
C LEU A 29 -10.16 22.45 2.52
N LEU A 30 -9.06 22.19 1.80
CA LEU A 30 -7.83 22.96 1.96
C LEU A 30 -7.95 24.37 1.36
N ALA A 31 -8.64 24.54 0.23
CA ALA A 31 -8.92 25.84 -0.35
C ALA A 31 -9.70 26.74 0.62
N GLY A 32 -10.62 26.16 1.41
CA GLY A 32 -11.33 26.87 2.48
C GLY A 32 -10.45 27.37 3.64
N VAL A 33 -9.17 26.97 3.69
CA VAL A 33 -8.16 27.45 4.65
C VAL A 33 -7.18 28.42 3.99
N LEU A 34 -6.73 28.10 2.78
CA LEU A 34 -5.75 28.90 2.04
C LEU A 34 -6.37 30.09 1.28
N GLY A 35 -7.68 30.07 1.07
CA GLY A 35 -8.42 31.08 0.31
C GLY A 35 -8.23 31.00 -1.21
N ASP A 36 -7.53 29.98 -1.70
CA ASP A 36 -7.14 29.82 -3.10
C ASP A 36 -7.11 28.33 -3.46
N LYS A 37 -7.84 27.96 -4.53
CA LYS A 37 -7.97 26.57 -4.97
C LYS A 37 -6.70 26.06 -5.66
N GLU A 38 -5.98 26.91 -6.39
CA GLU A 38 -4.73 26.52 -7.05
C GLU A 38 -3.64 26.28 -6.01
N LYS A 39 -3.53 27.14 -5.00
CA LYS A 39 -2.60 26.91 -3.88
C LYS A 39 -2.91 25.62 -3.11
N ALA A 40 -4.19 25.27 -2.97
CA ALA A 40 -4.59 24.01 -2.36
C ALA A 40 -4.15 22.80 -3.20
N ARG A 41 -4.34 22.86 -4.53
CA ARG A 41 -3.86 21.81 -5.47
C ARG A 41 -2.35 21.66 -5.42
N GLU A 42 -1.60 22.76 -5.39
CA GLU A 42 -0.13 22.74 -5.32
C GLU A 42 0.39 22.23 -3.97
N ALA A 43 -0.30 22.55 -2.88
CA ALA A 43 0.10 22.13 -1.54
C ALA A 43 -0.12 20.63 -1.31
N ILE A 44 -1.20 20.05 -1.86
CA ILE A 44 -1.51 18.62 -1.74
C ILE A 44 -0.60 17.82 -2.66
N PHE A 45 0.31 17.04 -2.08
CA PHE A 45 1.18 16.15 -2.85
C PHE A 45 0.65 14.70 -2.90
N TYR A 46 -0.36 14.37 -2.08
CA TYR A 46 -0.99 13.06 -2.12
C TYR A 46 -2.41 13.07 -1.55
N SER A 47 -3.34 12.40 -2.21
CA SER A 47 -4.73 12.17 -1.74
C SER A 47 -4.96 10.69 -1.48
N TYR A 48 -5.33 10.35 -0.25
CA TYR A 48 -5.80 9.02 0.13
C TYR A 48 -7.31 8.93 -0.12
N THR A 49 -7.73 8.07 -1.05
CA THR A 49 -9.13 8.00 -1.51
C THR A 49 -9.80 6.64 -1.32
N ARG A 50 -9.04 5.61 -0.94
CA ARG A 50 -9.54 4.23 -0.86
C ARG A 50 -9.91 3.84 0.58
N HIS A 51 -8.91 3.52 1.40
CA HIS A 51 -9.11 3.02 2.77
C HIS A 51 -9.13 4.13 3.82
N ILE A 52 -8.55 5.27 3.48
CA ILE A 52 -8.50 6.48 4.30
C ILE A 52 -9.05 7.59 3.41
N ASN A 53 -9.86 8.48 3.97
CA ASN A 53 -10.29 9.72 3.35
C ASN A 53 -9.48 10.85 3.98
N GLY A 54 -8.50 11.36 3.25
CA GLY A 54 -7.57 12.38 3.73
C GLY A 54 -6.45 12.65 2.74
N PHE A 55 -5.57 13.60 3.06
CA PHE A 55 -4.50 14.01 2.16
C PHE A 55 -3.24 14.40 2.91
N ALA A 56 -2.11 14.40 2.20
CA ALA A 56 -0.85 14.92 2.67
C ALA A 56 -0.52 16.21 1.90
N ALA A 57 -0.17 17.26 2.64
CA ALA A 57 0.09 18.58 2.06
C ALA A 57 1.26 19.29 2.73
N ASN A 58 1.92 20.17 1.98
CA ASN A 58 2.94 21.08 2.49
C ASN A 58 2.27 22.36 2.99
N LEU A 59 2.21 22.53 4.32
CA LEU A 59 1.56 23.66 4.99
C LEU A 59 2.51 24.30 6.00
N ASP A 60 2.38 25.61 6.18
CA ASP A 60 2.96 26.27 7.35
C ASP A 60 2.17 25.93 8.63
N ALA A 61 2.76 26.24 9.79
CA ALA A 61 2.16 25.92 11.08
C ALA A 61 0.80 26.61 11.31
N ALA A 62 0.59 27.81 10.75
CA ALA A 62 -0.65 28.55 10.92
C ALA A 62 -1.79 27.93 10.09
N ALA A 63 -1.51 27.53 8.84
CA ALA A 63 -2.45 26.82 7.99
C ALA A 63 -2.78 25.43 8.55
N ALA A 64 -1.78 24.71 9.08
CA ALA A 64 -1.98 23.42 9.73
C ALA A 64 -2.87 23.52 10.98
N ALA A 65 -2.71 24.56 11.79
CA ALA A 65 -3.59 24.81 12.94
C ALA A 65 -5.02 25.14 12.49
N LYS A 66 -5.17 26.02 11.47
CA LYS A 66 -6.49 26.39 10.94
C LYS A 66 -7.26 25.22 10.34
N ILE A 67 -6.59 24.30 9.63
CA ILE A 67 -7.27 23.15 9.05
C ILE A 67 -7.68 22.14 10.13
N ALA A 68 -6.93 22.01 11.22
CA ALA A 68 -7.30 21.15 12.34
C ALA A 68 -8.62 21.55 13.02
N GLU A 69 -9.02 22.83 12.90
CA GLU A 69 -10.28 23.35 13.43
C GLU A 69 -11.47 23.21 12.47
N LYS A 70 -11.24 22.78 11.22
CA LYS A 70 -12.32 22.68 10.22
C LYS A 70 -13.27 21.52 10.54
N PRO A 71 -14.60 21.72 10.44
CA PRO A 71 -15.56 20.62 10.49
C PRO A 71 -15.21 19.54 9.46
N GLY A 72 -15.23 18.27 9.89
CA GLY A 72 -14.86 17.13 9.04
C GLY A 72 -13.39 16.73 9.11
N VAL A 73 -12.51 17.53 9.74
CA VAL A 73 -11.13 17.13 10.02
C VAL A 73 -11.06 16.41 11.36
N VAL A 74 -10.72 15.13 11.33
CA VAL A 74 -10.60 14.30 12.55
C VAL A 74 -9.27 14.56 13.27
N SER A 75 -8.18 14.70 12.51
CA SER A 75 -6.84 14.84 13.07
C SER A 75 -5.85 15.35 12.03
N VAL A 76 -4.85 16.11 12.48
CA VAL A 76 -3.73 16.59 11.66
C VAL A 76 -2.44 16.18 12.36
N PHE A 77 -1.53 15.52 11.62
CA PHE A 77 -0.25 15.07 12.15
C PHE A 77 0.90 15.57 11.25
N PRO A 78 2.04 15.99 11.84
CA PRO A 78 3.21 16.33 11.05
C PRO A 78 3.77 15.07 10.36
N ASN A 79 4.09 15.18 9.08
CA ASN A 79 4.80 14.13 8.36
C ASN A 79 6.21 13.95 8.95
N ARG A 80 6.64 12.72 9.20
CA ARG A 80 7.92 12.39 9.85
C ARG A 80 8.62 11.26 9.12
N GLY A 81 9.91 11.43 8.89
CA GLY A 81 10.76 10.32 8.44
C GLY A 81 11.01 9.33 9.58
N HIS A 82 10.92 8.04 9.27
CA HIS A 82 11.26 6.95 10.18
C HIS A 82 12.67 6.44 9.89
N LYS A 83 13.39 6.02 10.94
CA LYS A 83 14.71 5.38 10.80
C LYS A 83 14.53 3.89 10.53
N LEU A 84 15.46 3.25 9.83
CA LEU A 84 15.45 1.80 9.66
C LEU A 84 15.85 1.12 10.98
N HIS A 85 15.16 0.05 11.34
CA HIS A 85 15.32 -0.64 12.64
C HIS A 85 16.01 -2.00 12.56
N THR A 86 16.55 -2.44 11.42
CA THR A 86 16.98 -3.86 11.27
C THR A 86 18.45 -4.03 10.89
N THR A 87 19.08 -5.08 11.47
CA THR A 87 20.34 -5.64 10.93
C THR A 87 20.35 -7.18 10.89
N ARG A 88 19.58 -7.93 11.71
CA ARG A 88 19.60 -9.44 11.73
C ARG A 88 18.32 -10.13 12.30
N SER A 89 17.20 -10.14 11.60
CA SER A 89 15.91 -10.67 12.14
C SER A 89 15.82 -12.20 12.30
N TRP A 90 16.37 -12.99 11.38
CA TRP A 90 16.19 -14.46 11.38
C TRP A 90 16.91 -15.19 12.51
N GLN A 91 18.10 -14.71 12.88
CA GLN A 91 18.86 -15.22 14.02
C GLN A 91 18.16 -14.90 15.35
N PHE A 92 17.56 -13.70 15.45
CA PHE A 92 16.77 -13.31 16.63
C PHE A 92 15.55 -14.22 16.85
N LEU A 93 14.87 -14.63 15.77
CA LEU A 93 13.69 -15.49 15.84
C LEU A 93 14.02 -16.99 16.07
N GLY A 94 15.30 -17.37 16.09
CA GLY A 94 15.70 -18.78 16.24
C GLY A 94 15.29 -19.67 15.06
N LEU A 95 14.97 -19.09 13.91
CA LEU A 95 14.51 -19.80 12.71
C LEU A 95 15.66 -20.21 11.78
N ALA A 96 16.86 -19.68 12.03
CA ALA A 96 18.08 -19.95 11.26
C ALA A 96 19.07 -20.82 12.04
N GLY A 97 19.46 -21.94 11.44
CA GLY A 97 20.52 -22.84 11.91
C GLY A 97 21.89 -22.47 11.33
N VAL A 98 22.84 -23.40 11.41
CA VAL A 98 24.20 -23.24 10.86
C VAL A 98 24.11 -22.93 9.36
N GLY A 99 24.81 -21.88 8.92
CA GLY A 99 24.79 -21.46 7.52
C GLY A 99 23.47 -20.84 7.04
N GLY A 100 22.55 -20.50 7.94
CA GLY A 100 21.25 -19.91 7.59
C GLY A 100 20.16 -20.94 7.24
N ALA A 101 20.45 -22.24 7.33
CA ALA A 101 19.49 -23.28 7.02
C ALA A 101 18.26 -23.22 7.94
N PRO A 102 17.03 -23.38 7.41
CA PRO A 102 15.82 -23.48 8.22
C PRO A 102 15.97 -24.52 9.33
N THR A 103 15.79 -24.13 10.59
CA THR A 103 15.87 -25.03 11.75
C THR A 103 14.56 -25.06 12.52
N GLY A 104 14.28 -26.21 13.13
CA GLY A 104 13.07 -26.42 13.95
C GLY A 104 11.82 -26.82 13.16
N ALA A 105 10.78 -27.22 13.89
CA ALA A 105 9.53 -27.73 13.31
C ALA A 105 8.62 -26.62 12.73
N ALA A 106 8.89 -25.34 13.04
CA ALA A 106 8.06 -24.21 12.64
C ALA A 106 7.93 -24.11 11.12
N TRP A 107 9.03 -24.26 10.38
CA TRP A 107 9.04 -24.21 8.92
C TRP A 107 8.12 -25.24 8.27
N LYS A 108 8.19 -26.51 8.73
CA LYS A 108 7.32 -27.58 8.22
C LYS A 108 5.86 -27.35 8.61
N LYS A 109 5.59 -26.91 9.85
CA LYS A 109 4.23 -26.60 10.32
C LYS A 109 3.59 -25.45 9.54
N ALA A 110 4.38 -24.47 9.14
CA ALA A 110 3.95 -23.33 8.33
C ALA A 110 3.94 -23.62 6.82
N ARG A 111 4.16 -24.87 6.38
CA ARG A 111 4.34 -25.23 4.96
C ARG A 111 5.34 -24.31 4.23
N PHE A 112 6.39 -23.87 4.92
CA PHE A 112 7.37 -22.94 4.38
C PHE A 112 6.79 -21.62 3.82
N GLY A 113 5.58 -21.22 4.26
CA GLY A 113 4.91 -20.01 3.80
C GLY A 113 4.07 -20.18 2.51
N GLU A 114 3.81 -21.42 2.09
CA GLU A 114 2.95 -21.70 0.93
C GLU A 114 1.58 -21.01 1.07
N ASP A 115 1.09 -20.42 -0.03
CA ASP A 115 -0.14 -19.62 -0.12
C ASP A 115 -0.20 -18.37 0.79
N THR A 116 0.94 -17.92 1.33
CA THR A 116 1.02 -16.74 2.19
C THR A 116 1.59 -15.54 1.43
N ILE A 117 0.97 -14.37 1.59
CA ILE A 117 1.46 -13.12 1.02
C ILE A 117 2.07 -12.25 2.11
N ILE A 118 3.31 -11.81 1.90
CA ILE A 118 4.06 -10.97 2.82
C ILE A 118 4.26 -9.60 2.16
N GLY A 119 3.70 -8.55 2.76
CA GLY A 119 3.97 -7.18 2.36
C GLY A 119 5.23 -6.66 3.06
N ASN A 120 6.26 -6.32 2.29
CA ASN A 120 7.48 -5.72 2.81
C ASN A 120 7.48 -4.21 2.52
N LEU A 121 7.39 -3.38 3.56
CA LEU A 121 7.53 -1.92 3.46
C LEU A 121 8.91 -1.54 4.01
N ASP A 122 9.91 -1.49 3.13
CA ASP A 122 11.31 -1.21 3.45
C ASP A 122 11.93 -0.38 2.31
N THR A 123 13.25 -0.31 2.18
CA THR A 123 13.96 0.42 1.12
C THR A 123 13.92 -0.27 -0.25
N GLY A 124 13.07 -1.28 -0.42
CA GLY A 124 13.01 -2.13 -1.60
C GLY A 124 13.77 -3.46 -1.45
N VAL A 125 13.87 -4.18 -2.56
CA VAL A 125 14.55 -5.49 -2.66
C VAL A 125 15.52 -5.47 -3.84
N TRP A 126 16.46 -6.42 -3.89
CA TRP A 126 17.30 -6.63 -5.07
C TRP A 126 16.74 -7.81 -5.89
N PRO A 127 15.83 -7.56 -6.85
CA PRO A 127 15.03 -8.59 -7.50
C PRO A 127 15.85 -9.55 -8.37
N GLU A 128 17.02 -9.13 -8.88
CA GLU A 128 17.92 -9.96 -9.68
C GLU A 128 18.75 -10.94 -8.85
N SER A 129 18.72 -10.83 -7.51
CA SER A 129 19.45 -11.74 -6.63
C SER A 129 18.91 -13.18 -6.76
N GLU A 130 19.80 -14.17 -6.78
CA GLU A 130 19.44 -15.59 -6.84
C GLU A 130 18.48 -16.02 -5.72
N SER A 131 18.48 -15.31 -4.58
CA SER A 131 17.58 -15.59 -3.45
C SER A 131 16.10 -15.30 -3.73
N PHE A 132 15.79 -14.55 -4.80
CA PHE A 132 14.42 -14.24 -5.23
C PHE A 132 13.98 -15.01 -6.49
N ARG A 133 14.78 -16.00 -6.93
CA ARG A 133 14.35 -16.93 -7.98
C ARG A 133 13.13 -17.72 -7.53
N ASP A 134 12.20 -17.88 -8.45
CA ASP A 134 10.90 -18.52 -8.25
C ASP A 134 10.82 -19.95 -8.79
N ASP A 135 11.96 -20.55 -9.14
CA ASP A 135 12.01 -21.92 -9.62
C ASP A 135 11.38 -22.88 -8.61
N GLY A 136 10.38 -23.65 -9.05
CA GLY A 136 9.67 -24.61 -8.20
C GLY A 136 8.60 -24.00 -7.30
N LEU A 137 8.33 -22.68 -7.39
CA LEU A 137 7.16 -22.07 -6.78
C LEU A 137 5.91 -22.28 -7.65
N GLY A 138 4.76 -22.44 -7.00
CA GLY A 138 3.47 -22.60 -7.67
C GLY A 138 2.96 -21.29 -8.33
N PRO A 139 1.84 -21.34 -9.06
CA PRO A 139 1.26 -20.15 -9.65
C PRO A 139 0.80 -19.16 -8.57
N ILE A 140 0.73 -17.88 -8.94
CA ILE A 140 0.14 -16.84 -8.09
C ILE A 140 -1.28 -17.25 -7.70
N PRO A 141 -1.66 -17.18 -6.41
CA PRO A 141 -3.00 -17.54 -5.99
C PRO A 141 -4.07 -16.76 -6.77
N SER A 142 -5.10 -17.43 -7.26
CA SER A 142 -6.12 -16.82 -8.14
C SER A 142 -6.95 -15.74 -7.44
N TRP A 143 -6.99 -15.74 -6.11
CA TRP A 143 -7.64 -14.72 -5.30
C TRP A 143 -6.77 -13.46 -5.12
N TRP A 144 -5.46 -13.53 -5.42
CA TRP A 144 -4.58 -12.38 -5.33
C TRP A 144 -4.84 -11.39 -6.46
N ARG A 145 -5.13 -10.13 -6.08
CA ARG A 145 -5.53 -9.07 -7.03
C ARG A 145 -4.43 -8.08 -7.36
N GLY A 146 -3.24 -8.24 -6.80
CA GLY A 146 -2.17 -7.30 -7.08
C GLY A 146 -1.58 -7.48 -8.49
N GLU A 147 -0.84 -6.47 -8.94
CA GLU A 147 -0.16 -6.40 -10.23
C GLU A 147 1.37 -6.20 -10.11
N CYS A 148 2.12 -6.51 -11.17
CA CYS A 148 3.53 -6.15 -11.25
C CYS A 148 3.66 -4.68 -11.63
N GLN A 149 4.23 -3.85 -10.75
CA GLN A 149 4.47 -2.42 -11.01
C GLN A 149 5.94 -2.22 -11.40
N LYS A 150 6.18 -1.78 -12.63
CA LYS A 150 7.55 -1.59 -13.16
C LYS A 150 8.23 -0.28 -12.79
N GLY A 151 7.49 0.64 -12.15
CA GLY A 151 7.99 1.96 -11.82
C GLY A 151 8.51 2.68 -13.07
N GLN A 152 9.75 3.18 -12.99
CA GLN A 152 10.42 3.92 -14.08
C GLN A 152 11.40 3.06 -14.90
N ASP A 153 11.59 1.78 -14.54
CA ASP A 153 12.53 0.89 -15.22
C ASP A 153 11.77 -0.10 -16.11
N ASP A 154 11.75 0.17 -17.42
CA ASP A 154 11.08 -0.68 -18.40
C ASP A 154 11.72 -2.08 -18.51
N ALA A 155 13.00 -2.21 -18.15
CA ALA A 155 13.72 -3.48 -18.14
C ALA A 155 13.38 -4.34 -16.91
N PHE A 156 12.77 -3.75 -15.89
CA PHE A 156 12.33 -4.50 -14.71
C PHE A 156 11.25 -5.52 -15.09
N SER A 157 11.41 -6.72 -14.55
CA SER A 157 10.43 -7.79 -14.65
C SER A 157 10.21 -8.38 -13.27
N CYS A 158 8.93 -8.50 -12.88
CA CYS A 158 8.61 -9.29 -11.71
C CYS A 158 8.84 -10.76 -12.02
N ASN A 159 9.26 -11.51 -11.02
CA ASN A 159 9.18 -12.97 -11.07
C ASN A 159 7.71 -13.42 -11.20
N SER A 160 7.52 -14.69 -11.52
CA SER A 160 6.22 -15.35 -11.64
C SER A 160 5.45 -15.42 -10.32
N VAL A 161 6.00 -14.83 -9.25
CA VAL A 161 5.44 -14.70 -7.90
C VAL A 161 5.39 -13.22 -7.50
N LYS A 162 4.87 -12.34 -8.39
CA LYS A 162 4.55 -10.92 -8.18
C LYS A 162 5.07 -10.31 -6.85
N HIS A 163 6.35 -9.97 -6.80
CA HIS A 163 6.87 -9.08 -5.76
C HIS A 163 6.43 -7.64 -6.05
N TYR A 164 6.03 -6.92 -4.99
CA TYR A 164 5.81 -5.47 -5.04
C TYR A 164 7.08 -4.80 -4.56
N GLN A 165 7.49 -3.79 -5.30
CA GLN A 165 8.34 -2.74 -4.80
C GLN A 165 7.41 -1.58 -4.45
N PHE A 166 7.36 -1.18 -3.18
CA PHE A 166 6.81 0.09 -2.75
C PHE A 166 7.95 1.09 -2.56
#